data_AF-A0A2W6MW59-F1
#
_entry.id   AF-A0A2W6MW59-F1
#
_cell.length_a   1.000
_cell.length_b   1.000
_cell.length_c   1.000
_cell.angle_alpha   90.00
_cell.angle_beta   90.00
_cell.angle_gamma   90.00
#
_symmetry.space_group_name_H-M   'P 1'
#
loop_
_entity.id
_entity.type
_entity.pdbx_description
1 polymer ?
#
loop_
_entity_poly.entity_id
_entity_poly.type
_entity_poly.pdbx_seq_one_letter_code
_entity_poly.pdbx_strand_id
1 'polypeptide(L)'
;MRTINYPFNANKAFLKNSFSQILGELELKRGENELKTTSDGEYYEDSFLNKIFVYEGEGILDFSDCLKDLDFNNLEFSFLEEFLSTQEHNINISNFQKRKIEEFIKVYDTNIKKGCVYLAPSGFKELDRALVYGFMQ
;
A
#
# COMPACT_ATOMS: atom_id res chain seq x y z
N MET A 1 -4.51 3.75 -12.85
CA MET A 1 -3.15 4.29 -13.01
C MET A 1 -2.94 5.37 -11.97
N ARG A 2 -1.70 5.61 -11.55
CA ARG A 2 -1.31 6.68 -10.62
C ARG A 2 -0.05 7.37 -11.11
N THR A 3 0.07 8.65 -10.80
CA THR A 3 1.31 9.38 -11.00
C THR A 3 2.21 9.20 -9.78
N ILE A 4 3.47 8.81 -9.99
CA ILE A 4 4.51 8.76 -8.95
C ILE A 4 5.57 9.83 -9.23
N ASN A 5 6.05 10.49 -8.18
CA ASN A 5 7.17 11.42 -8.27
C ASN A 5 8.50 10.70 -8.01
N TYR A 6 9.14 10.23 -9.09
CA TYR A 6 10.37 9.42 -9.06
C TYR A 6 11.64 10.27 -8.87
N PRO A 7 12.49 10.02 -7.86
CA PRO A 7 13.58 10.93 -7.49
C PRO A 7 14.87 10.71 -8.29
N PHE A 8 15.04 9.55 -8.93
CA PHE A 8 16.29 9.17 -9.58
C PHE A 8 16.34 9.57 -11.06
N ASN A 9 17.54 9.46 -11.64
CA ASN A 9 17.73 9.66 -13.07
C ASN A 9 16.98 8.59 -13.88
N ALA A 10 16.66 8.95 -15.12
CA ALA A 10 15.90 8.08 -15.99
C ALA A 10 16.58 6.71 -16.17
N ASN A 11 15.80 5.65 -16.06
CA ASN A 11 16.28 4.27 -16.18
C ASN A 11 15.13 3.32 -16.52
N LYS A 12 15.45 2.07 -16.81
CA LYS A 12 14.45 1.03 -17.09
C LYS A 12 13.91 0.45 -15.79
N ALA A 13 12.61 0.21 -15.76
CA ALA A 13 11.93 -0.53 -14.72
C ALA A 13 11.16 -1.72 -15.31
N PHE A 14 11.10 -2.80 -14.54
CA PHE A 14 10.39 -4.02 -14.90
C PHE A 14 9.21 -4.22 -13.95
N LEU A 15 8.01 -4.39 -14.49
CA LEU A 15 6.88 -4.87 -13.72
C LEU A 15 7.09 -6.37 -13.47
N LYS A 16 7.06 -6.78 -12.21
CA LYS A 16 7.21 -8.18 -11.80
C LYS A 16 6.07 -8.62 -10.90
N ASN A 17 5.75 -9.91 -10.91
CA ASN A 17 4.85 -10.52 -9.92
C ASN A 17 5.60 -10.92 -8.63
N SER A 18 4.86 -11.45 -7.66
CA SER A 18 5.39 -11.98 -6.39
C SER A 18 6.44 -13.09 -6.57
N PHE A 19 6.44 -13.80 -7.70
CA PHE A 19 7.44 -14.82 -8.07
C PHE A 19 8.63 -14.24 -8.85
N SER A 20 8.74 -12.92 -8.95
CA SER A 20 9.80 -12.19 -9.69
C SER A 20 9.83 -12.44 -11.20
N GLN A 21 8.73 -12.94 -11.77
CA GLN A 21 8.57 -13.07 -13.21
C GLN A 21 8.24 -11.71 -13.81
N ILE A 22 8.88 -11.36 -14.92
CA ILE A 22 8.66 -10.09 -15.63
C ILE A 22 7.33 -10.15 -16.37
N LEU A 23 6.43 -9.22 -16.06
CA LEU A 23 5.14 -9.02 -16.71
C LEU A 23 5.18 -7.90 -17.75
N GLY A 24 6.16 -7.01 -17.66
CA GLY A 24 6.34 -5.91 -18.59
C GLY A 24 7.55 -5.04 -18.25
N GLU A 25 7.84 -4.08 -19.12
CA GLU A 25 8.93 -3.12 -18.94
C GLU A 25 8.46 -1.72 -19.33
N LEU A 26 9.11 -0.71 -18.74
CA LEU A 26 8.90 0.71 -19.05
C LEU A 26 10.15 1.53 -18.72
N GLU A 27 10.18 2.76 -19.19
CA GLU A 27 11.20 3.74 -18.81
C GLU A 27 10.64 4.69 -17.76
N LEU A 28 11.34 4.81 -16.64
CA LEU A 28 11.10 5.84 -15.64
C LEU A 28 11.93 7.06 -15.99
N LYS A 29 11.36 8.25 -15.82
CA LYS A 29 12.06 9.54 -15.87
C LYS A 29 12.08 10.18 -14.49
N ARG A 30 13.03 11.09 -14.24
CA ARG A 30 12.99 11.90 -13.02
C ARG A 30 11.72 12.76 -12.98
N GLY A 31 11.04 12.80 -11.84
CA GLY A 31 9.77 13.51 -11.67
C GLY A 31 8.57 12.59 -11.90
N GLU A 32 7.52 13.13 -12.50
CA GLU A 32 6.23 12.45 -12.64
C GLU A 32 6.24 11.34 -13.68
N ASN A 33 5.76 10.15 -13.28
CA ASN A 33 5.56 8.99 -14.15
C ASN A 33 4.18 8.39 -13.89
N GLU A 34 3.45 8.04 -14.95
CA GLU A 34 2.17 7.33 -14.83
C GLU A 34 2.41 5.82 -14.84
N LEU A 35 2.08 5.16 -13.74
CA LEU A 35 2.21 3.73 -13.57
C LEU A 35 0.84 3.07 -13.35
N LYS A 36 0.74 1.79 -13.73
CA LYS A 36 -0.42 0.98 -13.33
C LYS A 36 -0.32 0.70 -11.84
N THR A 37 -1.48 0.60 -11.20
CA THR A 37 -1.54 0.13 -9.81
C THR A 37 -1.10 -1.32 -9.77
N THR A 38 -0.38 -1.68 -8.72
CA THR A 38 0.12 -3.03 -8.47
C THR A 38 -0.83 -3.76 -7.53
N SER A 39 -1.12 -5.03 -7.79
CA SER A 39 -1.91 -5.91 -6.92
C SER A 39 -1.22 -7.26 -6.73
N ASP A 40 -1.67 -8.08 -5.78
CA ASP A 40 -1.22 -9.48 -5.62
C ASP A 40 0.31 -9.67 -5.51
N GLY A 41 0.97 -8.73 -4.84
CA GLY A 41 2.43 -8.72 -4.68
C GLY A 41 3.21 -8.33 -5.93
N GLU A 42 2.55 -7.74 -6.94
CA GLU A 42 3.21 -7.08 -8.05
C GLU A 42 4.01 -5.86 -7.57
N TYR A 43 5.12 -5.59 -8.26
CA TYR A 43 5.95 -4.42 -8.02
C TYR A 43 6.71 -4.04 -9.29
N TYR A 44 7.04 -2.77 -9.41
CA TYR A 44 8.05 -2.34 -10.36
C TYR A 44 9.43 -2.42 -9.70
N GLU A 45 10.41 -2.97 -10.41
CA GLU A 45 11.81 -2.95 -9.99
C GLU A 45 12.60 -2.06 -10.94
N ASP A 46 13.22 -1.00 -10.41
CA ASP A 46 14.07 -0.11 -11.18
C ASP A 46 15.51 -0.65 -11.30
N SER A 47 16.34 0.05 -12.08
CA SER A 47 17.74 -0.35 -12.29
C SER A 47 18.61 -0.24 -11.02
N PHE A 48 18.10 0.39 -9.95
CA PHE A 48 18.75 0.50 -8.64
C PHE A 48 18.23 -0.55 -7.64
N LEU A 49 17.44 -1.51 -8.11
CA LEU A 49 16.81 -2.57 -7.31
C LEU A 49 15.78 -2.05 -6.29
N ASN A 50 15.25 -0.85 -6.47
CA ASN A 50 14.12 -0.38 -5.67
C ASN A 50 12.86 -1.11 -6.11
N LYS A 51 12.13 -1.68 -5.14
CA LYS A 51 10.79 -2.23 -5.36
C LYS A 51 9.75 -1.15 -5.10
N ILE A 52 8.95 -0.87 -6.12
CA ILE A 52 7.98 0.22 -6.16
C ILE A 52 6.59 -0.39 -6.28
N PHE A 53 5.79 -0.22 -5.24
CA PHE A 53 4.39 -0.61 -5.15
C PHE A 53 3.51 0.61 -5.42
N VAL A 54 2.50 0.46 -6.27
CA VAL A 54 1.65 1.57 -6.72
C VAL A 54 0.21 1.31 -6.28
N TYR A 55 -0.26 2.11 -5.32
CA TYR A 55 -1.57 1.92 -4.69
C TYR A 55 -2.66 2.77 -5.32
N GLU A 56 -3.92 2.33 -5.26
CA GLU A 56 -5.06 3.20 -5.61
C GLU A 56 -5.15 4.42 -4.67
N GLY A 57 -5.92 5.42 -5.07
CA GLY A 57 -6.14 6.64 -4.31
C GLY A 57 -5.97 7.92 -5.13
N GLU A 58 -5.92 9.05 -4.43
CA GLU A 58 -5.94 10.39 -5.00
C GLU A 58 -4.57 11.09 -4.92
N GLY A 59 -4.29 11.96 -5.89
CA GLY A 59 -3.06 12.74 -5.94
C GLY A 59 -1.82 11.97 -6.41
N ILE A 60 -0.69 12.70 -6.46
CA ILE A 60 0.62 12.18 -6.87
C ILE A 60 1.25 11.42 -5.70
N LEU A 61 1.69 10.19 -5.96
CA LEU A 61 2.38 9.36 -4.98
C LEU A 61 3.81 9.84 -4.75
N ASP A 62 4.14 10.05 -3.48
CA ASP A 62 5.51 10.25 -3.04
C ASP A 62 6.27 8.91 -3.14
N PHE A 63 7.47 8.93 -3.70
CA PHE A 63 8.25 7.72 -3.93
C PHE A 63 8.49 6.89 -2.65
N SER A 64 8.66 7.55 -1.50
CA SER A 64 8.85 6.88 -0.20
C SER A 64 7.67 6.02 0.22
N ASP A 65 6.45 6.41 -0.16
CA ASP A 65 5.23 5.70 0.19
C ASP A 65 5.03 4.45 -0.68
N CYS A 66 5.77 4.36 -1.78
CA CYS A 66 5.77 3.24 -2.70
C CYS A 66 6.80 2.15 -2.36
N LEU A 67 7.63 2.32 -1.33
CA LEU A 67 8.76 1.40 -1.05
C LEU A 67 8.40 0.21 -0.16
N LYS A 68 7.16 0.14 0.32
CA LYS A 68 6.71 -0.88 1.25
C LYS A 68 5.50 -1.59 0.71
N ASP A 69 5.53 -2.92 0.75
CA ASP A 69 4.40 -3.78 0.38
C ASP A 69 3.27 -3.72 1.42
N LEU A 70 2.29 -2.88 1.15
CA LEU A 70 1.03 -2.75 1.88
C LEU A 70 -0.05 -3.61 1.23
N ASP A 71 -0.64 -4.50 2.04
CA ASP A 71 -1.75 -5.38 1.67
C ASP A 71 -2.53 -5.72 2.94
N PHE A 72 -3.82 -5.42 2.98
CA PHE A 72 -4.69 -5.65 4.13
C PHE A 72 -5.73 -6.76 3.90
N ASN A 73 -5.67 -7.50 2.79
CA ASN A 73 -6.59 -8.60 2.52
C ASN A 73 -6.59 -9.68 3.63
N ASN A 74 -5.46 -9.82 4.32
CA ASN A 74 -5.28 -10.79 5.41
C ASN A 74 -5.30 -10.14 6.81
N LEU A 75 -5.72 -8.88 6.94
CA LEU A 75 -5.89 -8.24 8.24
C LEU A 75 -7.27 -8.61 8.80
N GLU A 76 -7.28 -9.31 9.94
CA GLU A 76 -8.54 -9.73 10.57
C GLU A 76 -9.25 -8.53 11.21
N PHE A 77 -10.49 -8.29 10.79
CA PHE A 77 -11.28 -7.15 11.25
C PHE A 77 -11.50 -7.14 12.77
N SER A 78 -11.72 -8.30 13.39
CA SER A 78 -11.92 -8.42 14.85
C SER A 78 -10.72 -7.90 15.65
N PHE A 79 -9.49 -8.23 15.22
CA PHE A 79 -8.28 -7.74 15.87
C PHE A 79 -8.07 -6.24 15.64
N LEU A 80 -8.44 -5.73 14.46
CA LEU A 80 -8.39 -4.29 14.18
C LEU A 80 -9.41 -3.53 15.05
N GLU A 81 -10.65 -3.99 15.10
CA GLU A 81 -11.73 -3.39 15.88
C GLU A 81 -11.40 -3.39 17.39
N GLU A 82 -10.92 -4.52 17.91
CA GLU A 82 -10.50 -4.63 19.32
C GLU A 82 -9.37 -3.64 19.61
N PHE A 83 -8.34 -3.58 18.76
CA PHE A 83 -7.22 -2.66 18.94
C PHE A 83 -7.67 -1.20 18.90
N LEU A 84 -8.54 -0.81 17.98
CA LEU A 84 -9.07 0.55 17.91
C LEU A 84 -9.89 0.92 19.16
N SER A 85 -10.59 -0.05 19.73
CA SER A 85 -11.44 0.15 20.92
C SER A 85 -10.64 0.23 22.22
N THR A 86 -9.62 -0.62 22.39
CA THR A 86 -8.85 -0.75 23.64
C THR A 86 -7.52 -0.02 23.62
N GLN A 87 -7.00 0.30 22.43
CA GLN A 87 -5.63 0.76 22.18
C GLN A 87 -4.57 -0.27 22.62
N GLU A 88 -4.97 -1.54 22.76
CA GLU A 88 -4.11 -2.66 23.14
C GLU A 88 -4.28 -3.82 22.16
N HIS A 89 -3.18 -4.54 21.91
CA HIS A 89 -3.23 -5.75 21.10
C HIS A 89 -3.76 -6.93 21.91
N ASN A 90 -4.67 -7.71 21.32
CA ASN A 90 -5.15 -8.97 21.92
C ASN A 90 -3.98 -9.89 22.29
N ILE A 91 -4.04 -10.58 23.42
CA ILE A 91 -2.94 -11.46 23.88
C ILE A 91 -2.61 -12.59 22.90
N ASN A 92 -3.59 -13.05 22.12
CA ASN A 92 -3.46 -14.17 21.19
C ASN A 92 -3.13 -13.73 19.74
N ILE A 93 -3.01 -12.42 19.48
CA ILE A 93 -2.76 -11.91 18.14
C ILE A 93 -1.33 -12.22 17.68
N SER A 94 -1.19 -12.68 16.44
CA SER A 94 0.12 -12.93 15.85
C SER A 94 0.89 -11.64 15.58
N ASN A 95 2.23 -11.70 15.56
CA ASN A 95 3.07 -10.54 15.19
C ASN A 95 2.78 -10.04 13.76
N PHE A 96 2.33 -10.93 12.87
CA PHE A 96 1.91 -10.55 11.53
C PHE A 96 0.69 -9.62 11.57
N GLN A 97 -0.35 -9.99 12.31
CA GLN A 97 -1.55 -9.17 12.48
C GLN A 97 -1.24 -7.84 13.19
N LYS A 98 -0.39 -7.84 14.23
CA LYS A 98 0.07 -6.60 14.90
C LYS A 98 0.68 -5.63 13.90
N ARG A 99 1.63 -6.12 13.09
CA ARG A 99 2.29 -5.31 12.05
C ARG A 99 1.28 -4.78 11.03
N LYS A 100 0.30 -5.58 10.61
CA LYS A 100 -0.74 -5.16 9.66
C LYS A 100 -1.65 -4.08 10.24
N ILE A 101 -2.01 -4.17 11.52
CA ILE A 101 -2.75 -3.10 12.22
C ILE A 101 -1.92 -1.82 12.22
N GLU A 102 -0.66 -1.86 12.66
CA GLU A 102 0.21 -0.66 12.67
C GLU A 102 0.38 -0.05 11.27
N GLU A 103 0.48 -0.88 10.23
CA GLU A 103 0.52 -0.44 8.83
C GLU A 103 -0.79 0.22 8.42
N PHE A 104 -1.93 -0.36 8.78
CA PHE A 104 -3.26 0.18 8.49
C PHE A 104 -3.44 1.55 9.14
N ILE A 105 -3.11 1.70 10.42
CA ILE A 105 -3.17 2.98 11.13
C ILE A 105 -2.29 4.03 10.46
N LYS A 106 -1.06 3.69 10.08
CA LYS A 106 -0.15 4.62 9.36
C LYS A 106 -0.71 5.07 8.02
N VAL A 107 -1.34 4.18 7.27
CA VAL A 107 -2.03 4.53 6.01
C VAL A 107 -3.19 5.48 6.31
N TYR A 108 -3.98 5.19 7.33
CA TYR A 108 -5.11 6.02 7.75
C TYR A 108 -4.66 7.45 8.14
N ASP A 109 -3.63 7.56 8.98
CA ASP A 109 -3.04 8.85 9.38
C ASP A 109 -2.50 9.63 8.19
N THR A 110 -1.88 8.94 7.23
CA THR A 110 -1.36 9.54 6.00
C THR A 110 -2.50 10.10 5.15
N ASN A 111 -3.59 9.35 5.00
CA ASN A 111 -4.79 9.77 4.28
C ASN A 111 -5.43 11.01 4.95
N ILE A 112 -5.58 11.00 6.28
CA ILE A 112 -6.06 12.16 7.05
C ILE A 112 -5.17 13.38 6.79
N LYS A 113 -3.84 13.22 6.89
CA LYS A 113 -2.88 14.32 6.69
C LYS A 113 -2.94 14.90 5.28
N LYS A 114 -3.20 14.06 4.27
CA LYS A 114 -3.35 14.47 2.86
C LYS A 114 -4.75 15.04 2.57
N GLY A 115 -5.73 14.78 3.44
CA GLY A 115 -7.11 15.29 3.33
C GLY A 115 -7.98 14.55 2.31
N CYS A 116 -7.53 13.38 1.83
CA CYS A 116 -8.23 12.54 0.86
C CYS A 116 -7.80 11.08 1.01
N VAL A 117 -8.42 10.15 0.25
CA VAL A 117 -7.99 8.76 0.20
C VAL A 117 -6.73 8.66 -0.67
N TYR A 118 -5.60 9.10 -0.11
CA TYR A 118 -4.30 9.21 -0.80
C TYR A 118 -3.68 7.84 -1.11
N LEU A 119 -3.72 6.92 -0.15
CA LEU A 119 -3.31 5.52 -0.24
C LEU A 119 -4.50 4.61 0.03
N ALA A 120 -4.85 3.79 -0.95
CA ALA A 120 -5.79 2.69 -0.81
C ALA A 120 -5.16 1.38 -1.31
N PRO A 121 -4.30 0.75 -0.49
CA PRO A 121 -3.82 -0.61 -0.74
C PRO A 121 -4.96 -1.64 -0.73
N SER A 122 -4.70 -2.84 -1.24
CA SER A 122 -5.67 -3.94 -1.23
C SER A 122 -6.23 -4.19 0.18
N GLY A 123 -7.54 -4.42 0.28
CA GLY A 123 -8.25 -4.61 1.55
C GLY A 123 -8.54 -3.32 2.34
N PHE A 124 -7.91 -2.18 2.03
CA PHE A 124 -8.09 -0.95 2.82
C PHE A 124 -9.54 -0.44 2.81
N LYS A 125 -10.14 -0.31 1.62
CA LYS A 125 -11.51 0.23 1.46
C LYS A 125 -12.58 -0.65 2.10
N GLU A 126 -12.35 -1.96 2.11
CA GLU A 126 -13.26 -2.95 2.71
C GLU A 126 -13.24 -2.82 4.23
N LEU A 127 -12.04 -2.73 4.83
CA LEU A 127 -11.89 -2.50 6.26
C LEU A 127 -12.41 -1.13 6.68
N ASP A 128 -12.10 -0.06 5.94
CA ASP A 128 -12.62 1.28 6.22
C ASP A 128 -14.16 1.30 6.22
N ARG A 129 -14.78 0.64 5.23
CA ARG A 129 -16.22 0.45 5.18
C ARG A 129 -16.73 -0.35 6.39
N ALA A 130 -16.07 -1.43 6.75
CA ALA A 130 -16.45 -2.27 7.88
C ALA A 130 -16.37 -1.51 9.23
N LEU A 131 -15.39 -0.62 9.39
CA LEU A 131 -15.28 0.24 10.57
C LEU A 131 -16.45 1.23 10.70
N VAL A 132 -17.02 1.67 9.58
CA VAL A 132 -18.21 2.54 9.58
C VAL A 132 -19.49 1.77 9.92
N TYR A 133 -19.64 0.52 9.45
CA TYR A 133 -20.86 -0.28 9.65
C TYR A 133 -20.82 -1.21 10.87
N GLY A 134 -19.63 -1.48 11.43
CA GLY A 134 -19.42 -2.39 12.55
C GLY A 134 -19.35 -3.89 12.17
N PHE A 135 -19.21 -4.23 10.89
CA PHE A 135 -19.01 -5.61 10.42
C PHE A 135 -18.48 -5.68 8.97
N MET A 136 -17.81 -6.78 8.62
CA MET A 136 -17.41 -7.10 7.24
C MET A 136 -18.63 -7.63 6.46
N GLN A 137 -18.85 -7.12 5.23
CA GLN A 137 -19.90 -7.59 4.31
C GLN A 137 -19.43 -8.72 3.41
#